data_AF-A0A6I2QUF3-F1
#
_entry.id   AF-A0A6I2QUF3-F1
#
_cell.length_a   1.000
_cell.length_b   1.000
_cell.length_c   1.000
_cell.angle_alpha   90.00
_cell.angle_beta   90.00
_cell.angle_gamma   90.00
#
_symmetry.space_group_name_H-M   'P 1'
#
loop_
_entity.id
_entity.type
_entity.pdbx_description
1 polymer ?
#
loop_
_entity_poly.entity_id
_entity_poly.type
_entity_poly.pdbx_seq_one_letter_code
_entity_poly.pdbx_strand_id
1 'polypeptide(L)'
;MKLSKKLLMAALAGAIVVGGGVNTYAAEKPADNVQVDEKNTPDVITKVEIREIEAPIKYQASDKLKLGEIGKKPLKKPVNGKVKVTITTKIIDGKEVKEEKEEVLVKEQAGIFEVGNKEVKEEITKFKTIEKKDDTLAKGVRKIKVKGKDGKVINTVTYDVDPVTGKLNNIKTNVEVKDKVVDEVILVGTNEKLAKQQNKKATKTPKKKAKVTLPKAGSEAEIITLSVAALSTAAGAFVSLKKRK
;
A
#
# COMPACT_ATOMS: atom_id res chain seq x y z
N MET A 1 33.03 -31.96 -11.92
CA MET A 1 32.59 -30.97 -12.92
C MET A 1 32.05 -29.74 -12.18
N LYS A 2 32.49 -28.53 -12.58
CA LYS A 2 31.89 -27.21 -12.29
C LYS A 2 32.04 -26.70 -10.83
N LEU A 3 32.35 -25.43 -10.54
CA LEU A 3 32.75 -24.26 -11.32
C LEU A 3 33.41 -23.29 -10.31
N SER A 4 34.49 -22.64 -10.71
CA SER A 4 35.16 -21.55 -10.00
C SER A 4 34.22 -20.39 -9.61
N LYS A 5 34.40 -19.81 -8.42
CA LYS A 5 34.09 -18.40 -8.16
C LYS A 5 35.34 -17.67 -7.71
N LYS A 6 35.99 -17.04 -8.68
CA LYS A 6 37.03 -16.03 -8.51
C LYS A 6 36.37 -14.71 -8.06
N LEU A 7 37.02 -14.08 -7.08
CA LEU A 7 37.39 -12.65 -7.00
C LEU A 7 36.33 -11.58 -6.69
N LEU A 8 36.55 -10.86 -5.59
CA LEU A 8 36.56 -9.40 -5.38
C LEU A 8 36.63 -9.19 -3.83
N MET A 9 37.33 -8.26 -3.18
CA MET A 9 38.30 -7.20 -3.50
C MET A 9 39.04 -6.86 -2.20
N ALA A 10 40.24 -6.29 -2.34
CA ALA A 10 41.11 -5.88 -1.25
C ALA A 10 40.57 -4.68 -0.45
N ALA A 11 40.90 -4.61 0.84
CA ALA A 11 41.01 -3.36 1.58
C ALA A 11 42.20 -3.44 2.54
N LEU A 12 43.13 -2.50 2.38
CA LEU A 12 44.39 -2.37 3.11
C LEU A 12 44.15 -2.22 4.62
N ALA A 13 44.79 -3.07 5.43
CA ALA A 13 45.01 -2.78 6.84
C ALA A 13 46.45 -2.30 7.03
N GLY A 14 46.61 -1.00 7.27
CA GLY A 14 47.89 -0.39 7.61
C GLY A 14 48.47 -1.01 8.88
N ALA A 15 49.75 -1.37 8.82
CA ALA A 15 50.53 -1.76 9.98
C ALA A 15 50.74 -0.53 10.87
N ILE A 16 50.19 -0.55 12.09
CA ILE A 16 50.70 0.29 13.19
C ILE A 16 51.50 -0.66 14.09
N VAL A 17 52.82 -0.60 13.96
CA VAL A 17 53.76 -1.16 14.92
C VAL A 17 53.84 -0.17 16.08
N VAL A 18 53.24 -0.52 17.22
CA VAL A 18 53.54 0.16 18.49
C VAL A 18 54.60 -0.69 19.20
N GLY A 19 55.86 -0.34 18.97
CA GLY A 19 56.96 -0.74 19.83
C GLY A 19 57.19 0.32 20.90
N GLY A 20 57.34 -0.09 22.16
CA GLY A 20 57.80 0.80 23.22
C GLY A 20 57.49 0.26 24.62
N GLY A 21 58.53 -0.21 25.33
CA GLY A 21 58.44 -0.50 26.76
C GLY A 21 59.58 -1.36 27.29
N VAL A 22 60.79 -0.78 27.40
CA VAL A 22 61.90 -1.31 28.22
C VAL A 22 61.81 -0.81 29.66
N ASN A 23 62.18 -1.65 30.63
CA ASN A 23 62.95 -1.39 31.88
C ASN A 23 62.61 -2.46 32.94
N THR A 24 63.48 -3.42 33.29
CA THR A 24 64.68 -3.39 34.16
C THR A 24 64.41 -3.07 35.64
N TYR A 25 64.74 -4.02 36.53
CA TYR A 25 65.67 -3.93 37.68
C TYR A 25 65.35 -4.99 38.77
N ALA A 26 66.30 -5.89 39.06
CA ALA A 26 66.88 -6.17 40.39
C ALA A 26 67.73 -7.46 40.34
N ALA A 27 68.90 -7.42 40.98
CA ALA A 27 69.98 -8.40 40.94
C ALA A 27 69.97 -9.35 42.15
N GLU A 28 70.43 -10.60 41.98
CA GLU A 28 71.47 -11.31 42.77
C GLU A 28 71.67 -12.76 42.24
N LYS A 29 72.91 -13.25 42.27
CA LYS A 29 73.49 -14.46 41.59
C LYS A 29 73.61 -15.67 42.56
N PRO A 30 74.09 -16.88 42.16
CA PRO A 30 73.98 -17.65 40.90
C PRO A 30 73.70 -19.17 41.15
N ALA A 31 73.62 -19.92 40.05
CA ALA A 31 73.72 -21.38 39.91
C ALA A 31 72.48 -22.21 40.30
N ASP A 32 71.77 -22.70 39.29
CA ASP A 32 71.96 -24.10 38.90
C ASP A 32 71.66 -24.28 37.42
N ASN A 33 72.59 -24.95 36.76
CA ASN A 33 72.52 -25.34 35.36
C ASN A 33 71.49 -26.48 35.27
N VAL A 34 70.27 -26.18 34.83
CA VAL A 34 69.40 -27.18 34.23
C VAL A 34 69.23 -26.78 32.78
N GLN A 35 69.91 -27.51 31.90
CA GLN A 35 69.57 -27.58 30.50
C GLN A 35 68.10 -28.03 30.44
N VAL A 36 67.19 -27.08 30.25
CA VAL A 36 65.85 -27.41 29.77
C VAL A 36 66.01 -27.50 28.28
N ASP A 37 66.04 -28.74 27.80
CA ASP A 37 65.94 -29.09 26.39
C ASP A 37 64.99 -28.13 25.68
N GLU A 38 65.49 -27.53 24.61
CA GLU A 38 64.77 -26.64 23.69
C GLU A 38 63.66 -27.45 23.01
N LYS A 39 62.61 -27.76 23.78
CA LYS A 39 61.40 -28.41 23.29
C LYS A 39 60.51 -27.31 22.73
N ASN A 40 60.88 -26.86 21.53
CA ASN A 40 60.07 -26.19 20.52
C ASN A 40 58.59 -26.00 20.95
N THR A 41 58.30 -24.99 21.76
CA THR A 41 56.93 -24.52 21.92
C THR A 41 56.61 -23.81 20.62
N PRO A 42 55.68 -24.32 19.78
CA PRO A 42 55.31 -23.60 18.58
C PRO A 42 54.84 -22.21 19.02
N ASP A 43 55.38 -21.15 18.44
CA ASP A 43 54.87 -19.80 18.63
C ASP A 43 53.41 -19.80 18.15
N VAL A 44 52.45 -19.93 19.09
CA VAL A 44 51.02 -19.91 18.81
C VAL A 44 50.50 -18.51 19.14
N ILE A 45 50.23 -17.73 18.11
CA ILE A 45 49.66 -16.38 18.25
C ILE A 45 48.17 -16.45 17.95
N THR A 46 47.34 -16.04 18.90
CA THR A 46 45.88 -15.98 18.72
C THR A 46 45.41 -14.53 18.62
N LYS A 47 44.67 -14.20 17.56
CA LYS A 47 43.99 -12.92 17.36
C LYS A 47 42.49 -13.14 17.27
N VAL A 48 41.72 -12.33 17.98
CA VAL A 48 40.25 -12.33 17.90
C VAL A 48 39.77 -11.06 17.21
N GLU A 49 38.89 -11.21 16.24
CA GLU A 49 38.27 -10.12 15.49
C GLU A 49 36.75 -10.30 15.46
N ILE A 50 35.99 -9.20 15.51
CA ILE A 50 34.54 -9.25 15.32
C ILE A 50 34.23 -8.65 13.95
N ARG A 51 33.65 -9.47 13.07
CA ARG A 51 33.16 -9.06 11.76
C ARG A 51 31.65 -8.82 11.82
N GLU A 52 31.21 -7.70 11.24
CA GLU A 52 29.79 -7.41 11.04
C GLU A 52 29.33 -7.94 9.68
N ILE A 53 28.15 -8.55 9.64
CA ILE A 53 27.52 -9.06 8.41
C ILE A 53 26.30 -8.21 8.14
N GLU A 54 26.30 -7.52 7.00
CA GLU A 54 25.14 -6.73 6.58
C GLU A 54 23.89 -7.60 6.41
N ALA A 55 22.78 -7.15 6.97
CA ALA A 55 21.52 -7.86 6.83
C ALA A 55 20.99 -7.76 5.39
N PRO A 56 20.46 -8.86 4.84
CA PRO A 56 19.84 -8.84 3.52
C PRO A 56 18.56 -8.00 3.54
N ILE A 57 18.24 -7.37 2.40
CA ILE A 57 16.97 -6.69 2.18
C ILE A 57 16.05 -7.60 1.36
N LYS A 58 14.78 -7.67 1.76
CA LYS A 58 13.72 -8.41 1.08
C LYS A 58 12.49 -7.54 0.83
N TYR A 59 11.65 -8.00 -0.07
CA TYR A 59 10.43 -7.31 -0.50
C TYR A 59 9.20 -8.19 -0.35
N GLN A 60 8.05 -7.55 -0.13
CA GLN A 60 6.75 -8.22 -0.13
C GLN A 60 5.66 -7.31 -0.70
N ALA A 61 4.55 -7.92 -1.12
CA ALA A 61 3.38 -7.23 -1.64
C ALA A 61 2.66 -6.36 -0.60
N SER A 62 2.07 -5.25 -1.06
CA SER A 62 1.22 -4.38 -0.24
C SER A 62 0.15 -3.70 -1.11
N ASP A 63 -1.12 -3.89 -0.71
CA ASP A 63 -2.28 -3.23 -1.35
C ASP A 63 -2.43 -1.75 -0.95
N LYS A 64 -1.57 -1.25 -0.05
CA LYS A 64 -1.67 0.12 0.50
C LYS A 64 -0.86 1.15 -0.29
N LEU A 65 0.06 0.68 -1.13
CA LEU A 65 0.97 1.49 -1.91
C LEU A 65 0.50 1.54 -3.37
N LYS A 66 0.86 2.61 -4.09
CA LYS A 66 0.59 2.69 -5.52
C LYS A 66 1.38 1.62 -6.27
N LEU A 67 0.86 1.14 -7.40
CA LEU A 67 1.51 0.12 -8.21
C LEU A 67 2.98 0.49 -8.51
N GLY A 68 3.91 -0.39 -8.12
CA GLY A 68 5.35 -0.23 -8.29
C GLY A 68 6.05 0.67 -7.25
N GLU A 69 5.31 1.32 -6.35
CA GLU A 69 5.90 2.14 -5.30
C GLU A 69 6.50 1.27 -4.19
N ILE A 70 7.75 1.54 -3.81
CA ILE A 70 8.41 0.91 -2.67
C ILE A 70 8.21 1.79 -1.44
N GLY A 71 7.81 1.17 -0.32
CA GLY A 71 7.61 1.86 0.95
C GLY A 71 8.87 2.59 1.41
N LYS A 72 8.72 3.84 1.86
CA LYS A 72 9.86 4.67 2.33
C LYS A 72 10.51 4.16 3.61
N LYS A 73 9.79 3.34 4.39
CA LYS A 73 10.24 2.74 5.63
C LYS A 73 10.09 1.22 5.53
N PRO A 74 11.03 0.45 6.10
CA PRO A 74 10.89 -0.98 6.16
C PRO A 74 9.73 -1.36 7.09
N LEU A 75 8.95 -2.36 6.70
CA LEU A 75 7.98 -3.03 7.56
C LEU A 75 8.70 -3.75 8.71
N LYS A 76 9.83 -4.40 8.41
CA LYS A 76 10.73 -4.99 9.39
C LYS A 76 12.14 -4.42 9.20
N LYS A 77 12.70 -3.79 10.23
CA LYS A 77 14.04 -3.22 10.16
C LYS A 77 15.10 -4.33 10.01
N PRO A 78 16.12 -4.16 9.16
CA PRO A 78 17.24 -5.09 9.07
C PRO A 78 18.04 -5.09 10.39
N VAL A 79 18.56 -6.26 10.76
CA VAL A 79 19.47 -6.42 11.91
C VAL A 79 20.74 -7.09 11.40
N ASN A 80 21.86 -6.37 11.39
CA ASN A 80 23.14 -6.93 10.96
C ASN A 80 23.60 -8.06 11.88
N GLY A 81 24.22 -9.07 11.30
CA GLY A 81 24.86 -10.17 12.01
C GLY A 81 26.22 -9.77 12.59
N LYS A 82 26.71 -10.53 13.56
CA LYS A 82 28.05 -10.38 14.13
C LYS A 82 28.69 -11.74 14.27
N VAL A 83 29.90 -11.90 13.75
CA VAL A 83 30.69 -13.14 13.83
C VAL A 83 32.02 -12.84 14.50
N LYS A 84 32.37 -13.64 15.50
CA LYS A 84 33.68 -13.64 16.13
C LYS A 84 34.59 -14.57 15.35
N VAL A 85 35.70 -14.05 14.85
CA VAL A 85 36.73 -14.78 14.11
C VAL A 85 37.92 -14.92 15.04
N THR A 86 38.28 -16.15 15.35
CA THR A 86 39.50 -16.46 16.11
C THR A 86 40.53 -16.99 15.13
N ILE A 87 41.58 -16.21 14.89
CA ILE A 87 42.68 -16.55 14.00
C ILE A 87 43.82 -17.05 14.87
N THR A 88 44.19 -18.30 14.70
CA THR A 88 45.31 -18.93 15.41
C THR A 88 46.44 -19.16 14.40
N THR A 89 47.54 -18.45 14.55
CA THR A 89 48.76 -18.65 13.76
C THR A 89 49.69 -19.58 14.53
N LYS A 90 50.11 -20.68 13.93
CA LYS A 90 51.06 -21.65 14.47
C LYS A 90 52.26 -21.74 13.55
N ILE A 91 53.47 -21.82 14.09
CA ILE A 91 54.67 -22.14 13.30
C ILE A 91 54.90 -23.65 13.37
N ILE A 92 54.82 -24.33 12.24
CA ILE A 92 55.08 -25.77 12.11
C ILE A 92 56.18 -25.94 11.06
N ASP A 93 57.30 -26.56 11.44
CA ASP A 93 58.46 -26.79 10.56
C ASP A 93 58.98 -25.51 9.86
N GLY A 94 59.02 -24.39 10.59
CA GLY A 94 59.45 -23.08 10.07
C GLY A 94 58.46 -22.41 9.13
N LYS A 95 57.24 -22.95 8.97
CA LYS A 95 56.16 -22.37 8.15
C LYS A 95 55.02 -21.86 9.02
N GLU A 96 54.51 -20.68 8.70
CA GLU A 96 53.29 -20.14 9.31
C GLU A 96 52.05 -20.86 8.78
N VAL A 97 51.25 -21.41 9.68
CA VAL A 97 49.94 -22.01 9.42
C VAL A 97 48.88 -21.20 10.16
N LYS A 98 47.89 -20.67 9.44
CA LYS A 98 46.77 -19.91 10.02
C LYS A 98 45.50 -20.77 10.05
N GLU A 99 44.88 -20.84 11.21
CA GLU A 99 43.62 -21.53 11.44
C GLU A 99 42.56 -20.50 11.85
N GLU A 100 41.48 -20.40 11.08
CA GLU A 100 40.37 -19.48 11.37
C GLU A 100 39.16 -20.26 11.90
N LYS A 101 38.66 -19.84 13.06
CA LYS A 101 37.41 -20.36 13.63
C LYS A 101 36.39 -19.23 13.75
N GLU A 102 35.23 -19.43 13.15
CA GLU A 102 34.11 -18.50 13.23
C GLU A 102 33.07 -18.95 14.26
N GLU A 103 32.57 -18.00 15.04
CA GLU A 103 31.49 -18.18 16.00
C GLU A 103 30.44 -17.08 15.77
N VAL A 104 29.20 -17.45 15.46
CA VAL A 104 28.10 -16.50 15.26
C VAL A 104 27.66 -15.95 16.61
N LEU A 105 27.87 -14.66 16.83
CA LEU A 105 27.42 -13.95 18.05
C LEU A 105 26.00 -13.43 17.90
N VAL A 106 25.67 -12.90 16.71
CA VAL A 106 24.33 -12.41 16.37
C VAL A 106 24.03 -12.86 14.95
N LYS A 107 22.89 -13.51 14.75
CA LYS A 107 22.42 -13.86 13.40
C LYS A 107 21.74 -12.66 12.76
N GLU A 108 22.08 -12.40 11.50
CA GLU A 108 21.47 -11.37 10.69
C GLU A 108 19.96 -11.63 10.49
N GLN A 109 19.18 -10.56 10.49
CA GLN A 109 17.74 -10.61 10.19
C GLN A 109 17.44 -9.70 9.00
N ALA A 110 16.74 -10.27 8.02
CA ALA A 110 16.39 -9.54 6.83
C ALA A 110 15.51 -8.32 7.14
N GLY A 111 15.85 -7.19 6.52
CA GLY A 111 14.96 -6.04 6.42
C GLY A 111 13.88 -6.33 5.38
N ILE A 112 12.63 -5.94 5.65
CA ILE A 112 11.51 -6.17 4.73
C ILE A 112 10.91 -4.82 4.33
N PHE A 113 10.87 -4.55 3.03
CA PHE A 113 10.17 -3.42 2.43
C PHE A 113 8.90 -3.89 1.71
N GLU A 114 7.88 -3.04 1.74
CA GLU A 114 6.65 -3.29 1.01
C GLU A 114 6.72 -2.68 -0.39
N VAL A 115 6.11 -3.37 -1.37
CA VAL A 115 5.99 -2.91 -2.76
C VAL A 115 4.52 -2.94 -3.15
N GLY A 116 4.04 -1.82 -3.69
CA GLY A 116 2.68 -1.73 -4.23
C GLY A 116 2.50 -2.66 -5.42
N ASN A 117 1.57 -3.60 -5.32
CA ASN A 117 1.42 -4.67 -6.29
C ASN A 117 0.02 -4.76 -6.90
N LYS A 118 -0.84 -3.77 -6.64
CA LYS A 118 -2.24 -3.78 -7.05
C LYS A 118 -2.65 -2.44 -7.65
N GLU A 119 -3.39 -2.50 -8.74
CA GLU A 119 -4.01 -1.36 -9.38
C GLU A 119 -5.50 -1.63 -9.55
N VAL A 120 -6.33 -0.63 -9.24
CA VAL A 120 -7.79 -0.70 -9.36
C VAL A 120 -8.24 0.44 -10.25
N LYS A 121 -8.91 0.11 -11.35
CA LYS A 121 -9.50 1.08 -12.29
C LYS A 121 -11.01 0.92 -12.29
N GLU A 122 -11.72 2.04 -12.23
CA GLU A 122 -13.17 2.08 -12.32
C GLU A 122 -13.57 2.63 -13.69
N GLU A 123 -14.51 1.94 -14.35
CA GLU A 123 -15.08 2.35 -15.63
C GLU A 123 -16.58 2.56 -15.47
N ILE A 124 -17.06 3.74 -15.86
CA ILE A 124 -18.47 4.13 -15.78
C ILE A 124 -19.06 4.13 -17.19
N THR A 125 -20.17 3.42 -17.36
CA THR A 125 -20.93 3.40 -18.61
C THR A 125 -22.23 4.19 -18.43
N LYS A 126 -22.34 5.34 -19.10
CA LYS A 126 -23.52 6.19 -18.99
C LYS A 126 -24.76 5.53 -19.60
N PHE A 127 -25.91 5.68 -18.94
CA PHE A 127 -27.19 5.25 -19.51
C PHE A 127 -27.57 6.10 -20.72
N LYS A 128 -28.37 5.53 -21.62
CA LYS A 128 -28.99 6.24 -22.75
C LYS A 128 -30.46 6.51 -22.46
N THR A 129 -31.02 7.52 -23.11
CA THR A 129 -32.46 7.81 -23.07
C THR A 129 -33.13 7.28 -24.33
N ILE A 130 -34.17 6.47 -24.15
CA ILE A 130 -34.97 5.84 -25.21
C ILE A 130 -36.39 6.38 -25.10
N GLU A 131 -36.85 7.05 -26.16
CA GLU A 131 -38.25 7.49 -26.25
C GLU A 131 -39.11 6.44 -26.94
N LYS A 132 -40.24 6.10 -26.33
CA LYS A 132 -41.24 5.17 -26.90
C LYS A 132 -42.58 5.88 -26.99
N LYS A 133 -43.21 5.79 -28.16
CA LYS A 133 -44.56 6.34 -28.37
C LYS A 133 -45.59 5.55 -27.56
N ASP A 134 -46.55 6.25 -26.97
CA ASP A 134 -47.62 5.68 -26.16
C ASP A 134 -48.95 6.36 -26.53
N ASP A 135 -49.89 5.60 -27.08
CA ASP A 135 -51.21 6.07 -27.50
C ASP A 135 -52.25 6.11 -26.36
N THR A 136 -51.88 5.63 -25.17
CA THR A 136 -52.69 5.79 -23.95
C THR A 136 -52.44 7.15 -23.30
N LEU A 137 -51.33 7.82 -23.63
CA LEU A 137 -50.99 9.15 -23.15
C LEU A 137 -51.41 10.24 -24.14
N ALA A 138 -51.88 11.36 -23.61
CA ALA A 138 -52.24 12.52 -24.41
C ALA A 138 -51.03 13.08 -25.18
N LYS A 139 -51.25 13.52 -26.43
CA LYS A 139 -50.20 14.09 -27.28
C LYS A 139 -49.40 15.18 -26.54
N GLY A 140 -48.08 15.01 -26.48
CA GLY A 140 -47.16 15.95 -25.82
C GLY A 140 -46.88 15.66 -24.34
N VAL A 141 -47.61 14.73 -23.70
CA VAL A 141 -47.30 14.27 -22.34
C VAL A 141 -46.10 13.33 -22.38
N ARG A 142 -45.11 13.57 -21.51
CA ARG A 142 -43.95 12.68 -21.34
C ARG A 142 -43.99 12.06 -19.95
N LYS A 143 -43.71 10.76 -19.85
CA LYS A 143 -43.67 10.02 -18.57
C LYS A 143 -42.49 9.07 -18.55
N ILE A 144 -41.66 9.14 -17.52
CA ILE A 144 -40.59 8.17 -17.30
C ILE A 144 -41.22 6.82 -16.90
N LYS A 145 -40.99 5.78 -17.70
CA LYS A 145 -41.40 4.40 -17.40
C LYS A 145 -40.32 3.64 -16.66
N VAL A 146 -39.06 3.84 -17.07
CA VAL A 146 -37.88 3.24 -16.45
C VAL A 146 -36.88 4.36 -16.24
N LYS A 147 -36.42 4.55 -15.00
CA LYS A 147 -35.38 5.54 -14.69
C LYS A 147 -34.01 4.99 -15.10
N GLY A 148 -33.22 5.79 -15.79
CA GLY A 148 -31.87 5.43 -16.18
C GLY A 148 -30.93 5.26 -14.99
N LYS A 149 -29.96 4.35 -15.11
CA LYS A 149 -28.87 4.14 -14.16
C LYS A 149 -27.58 3.85 -14.91
N ASP A 150 -26.52 4.57 -14.58
CA ASP A 150 -25.19 4.30 -15.12
C ASP A 150 -24.70 2.94 -14.64
N GLY A 151 -23.97 2.23 -15.51
CA GLY A 151 -23.25 1.03 -15.14
C GLY A 151 -21.87 1.36 -14.57
N LYS A 152 -21.34 0.46 -13.74
CA LYS A 152 -20.02 0.56 -13.13
C LYS A 152 -19.31 -0.79 -13.17
N VAL A 153 -18.10 -0.80 -13.72
CA VAL A 153 -17.20 -1.95 -13.76
C VAL A 153 -15.91 -1.60 -13.04
N ILE A 154 -15.38 -2.52 -12.24
CA ILE A 154 -14.08 -2.40 -11.58
C ILE A 154 -13.12 -3.42 -12.17
N ASN A 155 -12.01 -2.92 -12.71
CA ASN A 155 -10.90 -3.70 -13.24
C ASN A 155 -9.76 -3.68 -12.21
N THR A 156 -9.50 -4.82 -11.58
CA THR A 156 -8.40 -4.98 -10.62
C THR A 156 -7.28 -5.79 -11.24
N VAL A 157 -6.07 -5.24 -11.26
CA VAL A 157 -4.84 -5.92 -11.69
C VAL A 157 -3.94 -6.10 -10.49
N THR A 158 -3.50 -7.33 -10.23
CA THR A 158 -2.60 -7.68 -9.13
C THR A 158 -1.37 -8.38 -9.67
N TYR A 159 -0.22 -8.10 -9.06
CA TYR A 159 1.08 -8.66 -9.40
C TYR A 159 1.65 -9.41 -8.19
N ASP A 160 2.45 -10.44 -8.43
CA ASP A 160 3.32 -11.02 -7.41
C ASP A 160 4.60 -10.18 -7.29
N VAL A 161 5.23 -10.14 -6.10
CA VAL A 161 6.48 -9.39 -5.86
C VAL A 161 7.64 -10.37 -5.66
N ASP A 162 8.71 -10.19 -6.41
CA ASP A 162 9.95 -10.93 -6.20
C ASP A 162 10.60 -10.52 -4.86
N PRO A 163 10.83 -11.47 -3.93
CA PRO A 163 11.24 -11.13 -2.57
C PRO A 163 12.70 -10.65 -2.46
N VAL A 164 13.51 -10.76 -3.52
CA VAL A 164 14.92 -10.34 -3.52
C VAL A 164 15.10 -9.01 -4.24
N THR A 165 14.41 -8.82 -5.35
CA THR A 165 14.58 -7.66 -6.24
C THR A 165 13.45 -6.64 -6.14
N GLY A 166 12.30 -7.02 -5.58
CA GLY A 166 11.10 -6.18 -5.54
C GLY A 166 10.40 -6.04 -6.89
N LYS A 167 10.84 -6.76 -7.92
CA LYS A 167 10.23 -6.71 -9.26
C LYS A 167 8.84 -7.34 -9.26
N LEU A 168 7.93 -6.71 -9.98
CA LEU A 168 6.56 -7.19 -10.17
C LEU A 168 6.54 -8.24 -11.29
N ASN A 169 5.93 -9.40 -11.02
CA ASN A 169 5.80 -10.51 -11.94
C ASN A 169 4.37 -11.11 -11.85
N ASN A 170 4.05 -12.09 -12.70
CA ASN A 170 2.79 -12.86 -12.68
C ASN A 170 1.52 -12.00 -12.53
N ILE A 171 1.03 -11.48 -13.65
CA ILE A 171 -0.15 -10.61 -13.69
C ILE A 171 -1.42 -11.43 -13.49
N LYS A 172 -2.29 -10.98 -12.57
CA LYS A 172 -3.63 -11.53 -12.34
C LYS A 172 -4.65 -10.41 -12.50
N THR A 173 -5.62 -10.60 -13.39
CA THR A 173 -6.67 -9.62 -13.66
C THR A 173 -8.02 -10.14 -13.19
N ASN A 174 -8.79 -9.28 -12.54
CA ASN A 174 -10.16 -9.54 -12.14
C ASN A 174 -11.06 -8.39 -12.59
N VAL A 175 -12.21 -8.73 -13.15
CA VAL A 175 -13.23 -7.77 -13.60
C VAL A 175 -14.48 -8.02 -12.80
N GLU A 176 -14.95 -6.99 -12.09
CA GLU A 176 -16.16 -7.03 -11.27
C GLU A 176 -17.17 -6.03 -11.80
N VAL A 177 -18.35 -6.50 -12.20
CA VAL A 177 -19.48 -5.62 -12.55
C VAL A 177 -20.21 -5.26 -11.26
N LYS A 178 -20.06 -4.01 -10.80
CA LYS A 178 -20.76 -3.52 -9.60
C LYS A 178 -22.19 -3.11 -9.91
N ASP A 179 -22.37 -2.33 -10.98
CA ASP A 179 -23.67 -1.83 -11.39
C ASP A 179 -23.90 -2.13 -12.87
N LYS A 180 -25.06 -2.72 -13.19
CA LYS A 180 -25.48 -2.90 -14.59
C LYS A 180 -26.09 -1.60 -15.11
N VAL A 181 -25.71 -1.21 -16.32
CA VAL A 181 -26.33 -0.07 -17.00
C VAL A 181 -27.81 -0.36 -17.27
N VAL A 182 -28.66 0.62 -17.00
CA VAL A 182 -30.10 0.59 -17.29
C VAL A 182 -30.46 1.85 -18.06
N ASP A 183 -30.92 1.71 -19.29
CA ASP A 183 -31.35 2.84 -20.10
C ASP A 183 -32.65 3.47 -19.55
N GLU A 184 -32.74 4.79 -19.65
CA GLU A 184 -33.94 5.53 -19.31
C GLU A 184 -34.97 5.36 -20.42
N VAL A 185 -36.21 5.00 -20.05
CA VAL A 185 -37.31 4.88 -21.02
C VAL A 185 -38.36 5.94 -20.72
N ILE A 186 -38.54 6.85 -21.67
CA ILE A 186 -39.56 7.90 -21.62
C ILE A 186 -40.69 7.55 -22.59
N LEU A 187 -41.90 7.45 -22.06
CA LEU A 187 -43.11 7.32 -22.87
C LEU A 187 -43.54 8.71 -23.34
N VAL A 188 -43.77 8.85 -24.64
CA VAL A 188 -44.21 10.08 -25.29
C VAL A 188 -45.62 9.86 -25.83
N GLY A 189 -46.57 10.63 -25.29
CA GLY A 189 -47.97 10.54 -25.67
C GLY A 189 -48.23 10.94 -27.12
N THR A 190 -49.07 10.18 -27.81
CA THR A 190 -49.46 10.42 -29.21
C THR A 190 -50.96 10.63 -29.41
N ASN A 191 -51.78 10.48 -28.36
CA ASN A 191 -53.22 10.52 -28.48
C ASN A 191 -53.78 11.96 -28.58
N GLU A 192 -54.24 12.33 -29.78
CA GLU A 192 -54.81 13.66 -30.02
C GLU A 192 -56.18 13.88 -29.36
N LYS A 193 -56.99 12.82 -29.21
CA LYS A 193 -58.31 12.93 -28.59
C LYS A 193 -58.18 13.28 -27.12
N LEU A 194 -57.26 12.61 -26.42
CA LEU A 194 -56.93 12.90 -25.02
C LEU A 194 -56.33 14.31 -24.85
N ALA A 195 -55.47 14.76 -25.78
CA ALA A 195 -54.93 16.12 -25.76
C ALA A 195 -56.02 17.21 -25.89
N LYS A 196 -57.00 17.01 -26.78
CA LYS A 196 -58.14 17.93 -26.95
C LYS A 196 -59.03 17.99 -25.70
N GLN A 197 -59.18 16.88 -24.98
CA GLN A 197 -59.96 16.83 -23.73
C GLN A 197 -59.24 17.53 -22.56
N GLN A 198 -57.90 17.44 -22.49
CA GLN A 198 -57.11 18.18 -21.51
C GLN A 198 -57.23 19.70 -21.69
N ASN A 199 -57.21 20.19 -22.94
CA ASN A 199 -57.42 21.61 -23.22
C ASN A 199 -58.84 22.10 -22.89
N LYS A 200 -59.88 21.27 -23.09
CA LYS A 200 -61.27 21.64 -22.73
C LYS A 200 -61.50 21.76 -21.21
N LYS A 201 -60.74 21.01 -20.39
CA LYS A 201 -60.85 21.07 -18.92
C LYS A 201 -60.14 22.30 -18.32
N ALA A 202 -59.21 22.92 -19.05
CA ALA A 202 -58.53 24.16 -18.65
C ALA A 202 -59.32 25.45 -18.98
N THR A 203 -60.49 25.36 -19.62
CA THR A 203 -61.31 26.52 -20.00
C THR A 203 -62.54 26.73 -19.11
N LYS A 204 -62.40 26.53 -17.79
CA LYS A 204 -63.34 27.08 -16.79
C LYS A 204 -62.55 27.67 -15.59
N THR A 205 -62.43 29.02 -15.60
CA THR A 205 -62.05 29.98 -14.54
C THR A 205 -60.53 30.25 -14.25
N PRO A 206 -60.11 31.44 -13.74
CA PRO A 206 -59.40 32.49 -14.50
C PRO A 206 -57.90 32.69 -14.19
N LYS A 207 -57.21 33.41 -15.10
CA LYS A 207 -55.81 33.92 -15.13
C LYS A 207 -54.97 33.86 -13.83
N LYS A 208 -53.80 33.21 -13.91
CA LYS A 208 -52.50 33.79 -13.46
C LYS A 208 -51.33 33.18 -14.26
N LYS A 209 -50.52 34.05 -14.88
CA LYS A 209 -49.30 33.69 -15.62
C LYS A 209 -48.24 33.21 -14.63
N ALA A 210 -47.75 31.98 -14.77
CA ALA A 210 -46.45 31.56 -14.26
C ALA A 210 -45.69 30.90 -15.43
N LYS A 211 -44.63 31.56 -15.87
CA LYS A 211 -43.74 31.12 -16.94
C LYS A 211 -42.88 29.97 -16.39
N VAL A 212 -43.22 28.73 -16.72
CA VAL A 212 -42.38 27.57 -16.39
C VAL A 212 -41.34 27.42 -17.50
N THR A 213 -40.14 27.93 -17.24
CA THR A 213 -38.95 27.61 -18.04
C THR A 213 -38.46 26.21 -17.68
N LEU A 214 -38.31 25.34 -18.68
CA LEU A 214 -37.64 24.05 -18.52
C LEU A 214 -36.18 24.29 -18.07
N PRO A 215 -35.62 23.50 -17.12
CA PRO A 215 -34.18 23.50 -16.92
C PRO A 215 -33.50 22.97 -18.18
N LYS A 216 -32.57 23.74 -18.73
CA LYS A 216 -31.65 23.29 -19.78
C LYS A 216 -30.77 22.22 -19.15
N ALA A 217 -30.69 21.05 -19.80
CA ALA A 217 -29.80 19.98 -19.38
C ALA A 217 -28.35 20.48 -19.33
N GLY A 218 -27.77 20.43 -18.13
CA GLY A 218 -26.40 20.83 -17.84
C GLY A 218 -26.31 21.80 -16.66
N SER A 219 -25.69 21.32 -15.57
CA SER A 219 -25.40 22.02 -14.31
C SER A 219 -26.42 21.81 -13.17
N GLU A 220 -25.86 21.40 -12.04
CA GLU A 220 -26.48 21.13 -10.75
C GLU A 220 -27.32 22.31 -10.24
N ALA A 221 -28.54 22.07 -9.77
CA ALA A 221 -29.23 22.93 -8.80
C ALA A 221 -30.47 22.24 -8.21
N GLU A 222 -30.57 22.36 -6.89
CA GLU A 222 -31.60 21.86 -5.98
C GLU A 222 -33.02 22.31 -6.36
N ILE A 223 -34.01 21.43 -6.18
CA ILE A 223 -35.43 21.77 -6.37
C ILE A 223 -36.11 21.87 -5.01
N ILE A 224 -36.49 23.10 -4.68
CA ILE A 224 -37.18 23.57 -3.48
C ILE A 224 -38.59 22.95 -3.41
N THR A 225 -38.89 22.23 -2.32
CA THR A 225 -40.23 21.70 -2.02
C THR A 225 -41.05 22.74 -1.24
N LEU A 226 -41.98 23.41 -1.91
CA LEU A 226 -42.97 24.30 -1.26
C LEU A 226 -44.29 23.54 -1.10
N SER A 227 -44.64 23.14 0.12
CA SER A 227 -45.98 22.65 0.47
C SER A 227 -46.61 23.61 1.48
N VAL A 228 -47.81 24.10 1.16
CA VAL A 228 -48.54 25.14 1.89
C VAL A 228 -49.71 24.49 2.65
N ALA A 229 -49.75 24.78 3.95
CA ALA A 229 -50.90 24.92 4.86
C ALA A 229 -51.99 23.84 4.92
N ALA A 230 -52.05 23.16 6.07
CA ALA A 230 -53.31 22.78 6.71
C ALA A 230 -53.45 23.58 8.02
N LEU A 231 -54.33 24.60 8.01
CA LEU A 231 -54.79 25.33 9.18
C LEU A 231 -55.86 24.49 9.90
N SER A 232 -55.67 24.18 11.17
CA SER A 232 -56.79 23.98 12.10
C SER A 232 -56.39 24.48 13.49
N THR A 233 -57.03 25.57 13.89
CA THR A 233 -57.01 26.13 15.24
C THR A 233 -57.91 25.30 16.15
N ALA A 234 -57.41 24.89 17.31
CA ALA A 234 -58.24 24.60 18.47
C ALA A 234 -57.53 25.12 19.72
N ALA A 235 -58.26 25.94 20.47
CA ALA A 235 -57.84 26.67 21.64
C ALA A 235 -57.75 25.77 22.89
N GLY A 236 -56.94 26.19 23.86
CA GLY A 236 -57.25 26.05 25.28
C GLY A 236 -56.37 25.10 26.11
N ALA A 237 -55.75 25.70 27.15
CA ALA A 237 -55.38 25.12 28.44
C ALA A 237 -54.20 24.13 28.48
N PHE A 238 -53.32 24.07 29.48
CA PHE A 238 -52.86 24.91 30.59
C PHE A 238 -51.67 24.12 31.20
N VAL A 239 -50.89 24.75 32.09
CA VAL A 239 -49.99 24.14 33.10
C VAL A 239 -48.52 23.85 32.72
N SER A 240 -47.70 24.85 33.04
CA SER A 240 -46.37 24.82 33.69
C SER A 240 -46.00 23.53 34.45
N LEU A 241 -44.78 23.00 34.26
CA LEU A 241 -43.97 22.59 35.41
C LEU A 241 -42.47 22.58 35.11
N LYS A 242 -41.84 23.66 35.55
CA LYS A 242 -40.43 23.78 35.87
C LYS A 242 -40.09 22.83 37.02
N LYS A 243 -39.14 21.90 36.83
CA LYS A 243 -38.33 21.40 37.95
C LYS A 243 -36.89 21.16 37.49
N ARG A 244 -36.03 22.02 38.03
CA ARG A 244 -34.61 21.75 38.23
C ARG A 244 -34.49 20.58 39.22
N LYS A 245 -33.57 19.67 38.94
CA LYS A 245 -32.59 19.18 39.91
C LYS A 245 -31.31 18.88 39.15
#